data_AF-A0A087RR23-F1
#
_entry.id   AF-A0A087RR23-F1
#
_cell.length_a   1.000
_cell.length_b   1.000
_cell.length_c   1.000
_cell.angle_alpha   90.00
_cell.angle_beta   90.00
_cell.angle_gamma   90.00
#
_symmetry.space_group_name_H-M   'P 1'
#
loop_
_entity.id
_entity.type
_entity.pdbx_description
1 polymer ?
#
loop_
_entity_poly.entity_id
_entity_poly.type
_entity_poly.pdbx_seq_one_letter_code
_entity_poly.pdbx_strand_id
1 'polypeptide(L)'
;MIVTTMDYQLYETGYSQSEQLGGGQIGHRAEGMVEFGSNYYTLLGGNSIILRDEIVLKNTGNTPELWSNFESNTNTWKVSGVVFYNLSSMTSGQENELMFEFTQ
;
A
#
# COMPACT_ATOMS: atom_id res chain seq x y z
N MET A 1 -18.66 0.79 4.27
CA MET A 1 -17.47 1.62 3.98
C MET A 1 -17.10 1.45 2.53
N ILE A 2 -16.72 2.52 1.85
CA ILE A 2 -16.32 2.50 0.44
C ILE A 2 -14.84 2.89 0.39
N VAL A 3 -13.95 1.94 0.15
CA VAL A 3 -12.51 2.21 -0.02
C VAL A 3 -12.29 2.75 -1.43
N THR A 4 -11.66 3.91 -1.53
CA THR A 4 -11.33 4.58 -2.79
C THR A 4 -9.90 4.26 -3.20
N THR A 5 -8.96 4.53 -2.30
CA THR A 5 -7.52 4.46 -2.55
C THR A 5 -6.81 3.95 -1.30
N MET A 6 -5.72 3.21 -1.48
CA MET A 6 -4.77 2.87 -0.43
C MET A 6 -3.36 3.17 -0.94
N ASP A 7 -2.67 4.10 -0.30
CA ASP A 7 -1.27 4.38 -0.56
C ASP A 7 -0.41 3.67 0.49
N TYR A 8 0.70 3.08 0.07
CA TYR A 8 1.58 2.37 0.98
C TYR A 8 3.05 2.50 0.59
N GLN A 9 3.91 2.34 1.60
CA GLN A 9 5.35 2.41 1.52
C GLN A 9 5.95 1.18 2.21
N LEU A 10 7.00 0.63 1.61
CA LEU A 10 7.73 -0.54 2.06
C LEU A 10 9.16 -0.16 2.45
N TYR A 11 9.60 -0.63 3.62
CA TYR A 11 10.94 -0.46 4.17
C TYR A 11 11.49 -1.81 4.63
N GLU A 12 12.80 -2.02 4.48
CA GLU A 12 13.53 -3.05 5.23
C GLU A 12 14.30 -2.35 6.35
N THR A 13 13.79 -2.46 7.57
CA THR A 13 14.19 -1.68 8.74
C THR A 13 15.55 -2.08 9.30
N GLY A 14 16.04 -3.29 8.96
CA GLY A 14 17.37 -3.76 9.32
C GLY A 14 18.47 -3.10 8.49
N TYR A 15 18.15 -2.72 7.26
CA TYR A 15 19.00 -1.95 6.36
C TYR A 15 18.86 -0.45 6.61
N SER A 16 17.63 0.08 6.65
CA SER A 16 17.40 1.51 6.86
C SER A 16 16.02 1.83 7.39
N GLN A 17 15.96 2.72 8.38
CA GLN A 17 14.71 3.25 8.92
C GLN A 17 14.07 4.33 8.03
N SER A 18 14.84 4.91 7.12
CA SER A 18 14.43 6.06 6.30
C SER A 18 14.44 5.79 4.80
N GLU A 19 15.23 4.83 4.31
CA GLU A 19 15.27 4.51 2.88
C GLU A 19 14.08 3.63 2.50
N GLN A 20 13.18 4.19 1.70
CA GLN A 20 12.05 3.48 1.15
C GLN A 20 12.52 2.54 0.04
N LEU A 21 12.17 1.26 0.13
CA LEU A 21 12.47 0.25 -0.89
C LEU A 21 11.48 0.25 -2.04
N GLY A 22 10.23 0.61 -1.74
CA GLY A 22 9.16 0.67 -2.72
C GLY A 22 7.88 1.19 -2.10
N GLY A 23 6.85 1.27 -2.92
CA GLY A 23 5.53 1.73 -2.51
C GLY A 23 4.60 1.65 -3.70
N GLY A 24 3.32 1.77 -3.40
CA GLY A 24 2.30 1.64 -4.41
C GLY A 24 0.99 2.26 -3.97
N GLN A 25 0.06 2.23 -4.91
CA GLN A 25 -1.29 2.73 -4.73
C GLN A 25 -2.25 1.65 -5.20
N ILE A 26 -3.11 1.19 -4.31
CA ILE A 26 -4.18 0.24 -4.61
C ILE A 26 -5.50 1.00 -4.64
N GLY A 27 -6.06 1.13 -5.84
CA GLY A 27 -7.24 1.95 -6.09
C GLY A 27 -6.85 3.35 -6.54
N HIS A 28 -6.99 3.60 -7.84
CA HIS A 28 -7.28 4.87 -8.55
C HIS A 28 -7.11 4.60 -10.05
N ARG A 29 -7.81 5.35 -10.92
CA ARG A 29 -7.71 5.23 -12.38
C ARG A 29 -6.68 6.21 -12.94
N ALA A 30 -5.97 5.84 -14.01
CA ALA A 30 -5.31 6.82 -14.87
C ALA A 30 -6.37 7.67 -15.62
N GLU A 31 -6.09 8.96 -15.84
CA GLU A 31 -6.91 9.81 -16.71
C GLU A 31 -7.04 9.17 -18.11
N GLY A 32 -8.27 8.76 -18.50
CA GLY A 32 -8.58 8.30 -19.87
C GLY A 32 -9.22 6.91 -20.06
N MET A 33 -9.53 6.16 -19.00
CA MET A 33 -10.22 4.85 -19.10
C MET A 33 -11.76 4.97 -19.17
N VAL A 34 -12.38 4.33 -20.17
CA VAL A 34 -13.84 4.30 -20.41
C VAL A 34 -14.58 3.38 -19.41
N GLU A 35 -15.71 3.87 -18.88
CA GLU A 35 -16.49 3.33 -17.76
C GLU A 35 -17.22 2.01 -18.02
N PHE A 36 -16.70 0.88 -17.54
CA PHE A 36 -17.54 -0.28 -17.19
C PHE A 36 -16.97 -1.02 -15.96
N GLY A 37 -17.32 -0.57 -14.75
CA GLY A 37 -17.00 -1.24 -13.48
C GLY A 37 -16.83 -0.27 -12.30
N SER A 38 -17.35 -0.63 -11.11
CA SER A 38 -17.27 0.20 -9.90
C SER A 38 -15.81 0.39 -9.44
N ASN A 39 -15.37 1.65 -9.28
CA ASN A 39 -13.98 2.05 -8.97
C ASN A 39 -13.70 2.13 -7.47
N TYR A 40 -14.36 1.30 -6.68
CA TYR A 40 -14.31 1.37 -5.23
C TYR A 40 -14.61 0.00 -4.65
N TYR A 41 -13.97 -0.31 -3.52
CA TYR A 41 -14.24 -1.55 -2.81
C TYR A 41 -15.30 -1.29 -1.74
N THR A 42 -16.50 -1.82 -1.98
CA THR A 42 -17.60 -1.72 -1.01
C THR A 42 -17.44 -2.79 0.06
N LEU A 43 -17.18 -2.36 1.28
CA LEU A 43 -17.25 -3.16 2.50
C LEU A 43 -18.66 -3.05 3.09
N LEU A 44 -19.47 -4.10 2.94
CA LEU A 44 -20.81 -4.24 3.52
C LEU A 44 -20.79 -5.21 4.70
N GLY A 45 -21.48 -4.86 5.79
CA GLY A 45 -21.89 -5.81 6.84
C GLY A 45 -20.82 -6.77 7.38
N GLY A 46 -19.75 -6.25 7.98
CA GLY A 46 -18.72 -7.07 8.67
C GLY A 46 -17.84 -7.94 7.76
N ASN A 47 -17.98 -7.83 6.43
CA ASN A 47 -17.11 -8.53 5.49
C ASN A 47 -15.72 -7.90 5.42
N SER A 48 -14.72 -8.71 5.02
CA SER A 48 -13.36 -8.26 4.72
C SER A 48 -13.06 -8.42 3.23
N ILE A 49 -12.15 -7.58 2.74
CA ILE A 49 -11.54 -7.71 1.42
C ILE A 49 -10.04 -7.85 1.60
N ILE A 50 -9.38 -8.55 0.69
CA ILE A 50 -7.92 -8.63 0.62
C ILE A 50 -7.49 -7.82 -0.58
N LEU A 51 -6.76 -6.73 -0.34
CA LEU A 51 -6.06 -5.97 -1.35
C LEU A 51 -4.63 -6.54 -1.49
N ARG A 52 -4.11 -6.61 -2.72
CA ARG A 52 -2.80 -7.19 -3.02
C ARG A 52 -2.06 -6.32 -4.03
N ASP A 53 -0.76 -6.24 -3.85
CA ASP A 53 0.17 -5.63 -4.80
C ASP A 53 1.50 -6.40 -4.77
N GLU A 54 2.34 -6.22 -5.77
CA GLU A 54 3.63 -6.91 -5.94
C GLU A 54 4.75 -5.90 -6.23
N ILE A 55 5.83 -5.96 -5.43
CA ILE A 55 7.02 -5.14 -5.61
C ILE A 55 8.19 -6.03 -6.02
N VAL A 56 8.79 -5.75 -7.18
CA VAL A 56 9.99 -6.44 -7.67
C VAL A 56 11.23 -5.61 -7.36
N LEU A 57 12.04 -6.05 -6.39
CA LEU A 57 13.33 -5.43 -6.07
C LEU A 57 14.43 -5.97 -6.99
N LYS A 58 15.24 -5.07 -7.56
CA LYS A 58 16.36 -5.44 -8.43
C LYS A 58 17.69 -5.08 -7.78
N ASN A 59 18.60 -6.03 -7.72
CA ASN A 59 19.95 -5.81 -7.21
C ASN A 59 20.78 -5.02 -8.24
N THR A 60 21.09 -3.78 -7.92
CA THR A 60 21.94 -2.89 -8.74
C THR A 60 23.40 -2.89 -8.30
N GLY A 61 23.76 -3.62 -7.24
CA GLY A 61 25.10 -3.67 -6.66
C GLY A 61 25.42 -2.55 -5.66
N ASN A 62 24.55 -1.55 -5.52
CA ASN A 62 24.81 -0.37 -4.69
C ASN A 62 24.37 -0.51 -3.22
N THR A 63 23.63 -1.58 -2.88
CA THR A 63 23.06 -1.80 -1.55
C THR A 63 23.44 -3.18 -0.99
N PRO A 64 24.73 -3.49 -0.85
CA PRO A 64 25.18 -4.84 -0.46
C PRO A 64 24.66 -5.26 0.93
N GLU A 65 24.51 -4.34 1.88
CA GLU A 65 23.94 -4.67 3.19
C GLU A 65 22.49 -5.12 3.09
N LEU A 66 21.68 -4.46 2.26
CA LEU A 66 20.28 -4.84 2.01
C LEU A 66 20.21 -6.28 1.47
N TRP A 67 21.03 -6.60 0.46
CA TRP A 67 21.05 -7.95 -0.14
C TRP A 67 21.60 -9.01 0.81
N SER A 68 22.58 -8.65 1.66
CA SER A 68 23.08 -9.56 2.70
C SER A 68 22.00 -9.94 3.72
N ASN A 69 21.14 -9.00 4.10
CA ASN A 69 19.99 -9.30 4.94
C ASN A 69 19.08 -10.32 4.24
N PHE A 70 18.76 -10.11 2.95
CA PHE A 70 17.90 -11.03 2.18
C PHE A 70 18.48 -12.44 2.11
N GLU A 71 19.78 -12.57 1.85
CA GLU A 71 20.47 -13.86 1.78
C GLU A 71 20.53 -14.58 3.13
N SER A 72 20.66 -13.83 4.22
CA SER A 72 20.74 -14.37 5.58
C SER A 72 19.37 -14.56 6.26
N ASN A 73 18.27 -14.14 5.60
CA ASN A 73 16.91 -14.14 6.13
C ASN A 73 16.78 -13.35 7.46
N THR A 74 17.58 -12.31 7.65
CA THR A 74 17.53 -11.44 8.85
C THR A 74 16.77 -10.13 8.61
N ASN A 75 16.03 -10.04 7.50
CA ASN A 75 15.25 -8.88 7.14
C ASN A 75 14.21 -8.58 8.20
N THR A 76 14.04 -7.30 8.49
CA THR A 76 12.90 -6.79 9.24
C THR A 76 12.15 -5.83 8.34
N TRP A 77 10.83 -5.92 8.32
CA TRP A 77 10.00 -5.19 7.37
C TRP A 77 9.10 -4.20 8.06
N LYS A 78 8.86 -3.08 7.41
CA LYS A 78 7.79 -2.16 7.77
C LYS A 78 7.01 -1.79 6.53
N VAL A 79 5.68 -1.96 6.61
CA VAL A 79 4.73 -1.45 5.63
C VAL A 79 3.83 -0.45 6.32
N SER A 80 3.85 0.79 5.84
CA SER A 80 3.02 1.88 6.37
C SER A 80 2.25 2.55 5.25
N GLY A 81 1.08 3.08 5.56
CA GLY A 81 0.24 3.68 4.55
C GLY A 81 -1.02 4.34 5.07
N VAL A 82 -1.83 4.82 4.13
CA VAL A 82 -3.12 5.46 4.39
C VAL A 82 -4.18 4.86 3.49
N VAL A 83 -5.31 4.49 4.08
CA VAL A 83 -6.52 4.07 3.38
C VAL A 83 -7.48 5.23 3.34
N PHE A 84 -7.84 5.62 2.14
CA PHE A 84 -8.85 6.62 1.87
C PHE A 84 -10.22 5.95 1.68
N TYR A 85 -11.24 6.45 2.37
CA TYR A 85 -12.57 5.87 2.32
C TYR A 85 -13.72 6.84 2.57
N ASN A 86 -14.91 6.45 2.14
CA ASN A 86 -16.15 7.18 2.35
C ASN A 86 -17.19 6.31 3.08
N LEU A 87 -17.95 6.95 3.98
CA LEU A 87 -19.05 6.29 4.71
C LEU A 87 -20.38 6.33 3.94
N SER A 88 -20.52 7.26 2.99
CA SER A 88 -21.68 7.36 2.10
C SER A 88 -21.24 7.84 0.71
N SER A 89 -22.05 7.58 -0.32
CA SER A 89 -21.83 8.10 -1.67
C SER A 89 -22.21 9.59 -1.82
N MET A 90 -22.79 10.23 -0.79
CA MET A 90 -23.40 11.56 -0.87
C MET A 90 -22.59 12.69 -0.21
N THR A 91 -21.49 12.40 0.48
CA THR A 91 -20.66 13.42 1.12
C THR A 91 -19.58 13.91 0.17
N SER A 92 -19.89 14.92 -0.64
CA SER A 92 -18.87 15.77 -1.25
C SER A 92 -18.29 16.68 -0.16
N GLY A 93 -17.09 16.38 0.33
CA GLY A 93 -16.40 17.35 1.20
C GLY A 93 -15.13 16.88 1.88
N GLN A 94 -15.09 15.67 2.44
CA GLN A 94 -13.90 15.14 3.10
C GLN A 94 -13.82 13.61 2.94
N GLU A 95 -12.73 13.16 2.33
CA GLU A 95 -12.34 11.76 2.30
C GLU A 95 -11.84 11.37 3.71
N ASN A 96 -12.29 10.23 4.23
CA ASN A 96 -11.79 9.77 5.53
C ASN A 96 -10.47 9.04 5.32
N GLU A 97 -9.56 9.18 6.28
CA GLU A 97 -8.27 8.54 6.27
C GLU A 97 -8.16 7.52 7.40
N LEU A 98 -7.55 6.38 7.11
CA LEU A 98 -7.14 5.40 8.10
C LEU A 98 -5.68 5.07 7.88
N MET A 99 -4.82 5.49 8.81
CA MET A 99 -3.41 5.16 8.78
C MET A 99 -3.18 3.73 9.30
N PHE A 100 -2.24 3.02 8.68
CA PHE A 100 -1.81 1.72 9.14
C PHE A 100 -0.28 1.61 9.13
N GLU A 101 0.22 0.76 10.03
CA GLU A 101 1.60 0.33 10.06
C GLU A 101 1.65 -1.14 10.46
N PHE A 102 2.40 -1.93 9.72
CA PHE A 102 2.68 -3.33 10.00
C PHE A 102 4.19 -3.54 10.02
N THR A 103 4.67 -4.30 10.99
CA THR A 103 6.07 -4.69 11.11
C THR A 103 6.20 -6.20 11.19
N GLN A 104 7.31 -6.74 10.67
CA GLN A 104 7.66 -8.16 10.73
C GLN A 104 9.15 -8.36 10.99
#